data_AF-A0A2D7GX55-F1
#
_entry.id   AF-A0A2D7GX55-F1
#
_cell.length_a   1.000
_cell.length_b   1.000
_cell.length_c   1.000
_cell.angle_alpha   90.00
_cell.angle_beta   90.00
_cell.angle_gamma   90.00
#
_symmetry.space_group_name_H-M   'P 1'
#
loop_
_entity.id
_entity.type
_entity.pdbx_description
1 polymer ?
#
loop_
_entity_poly.entity_id
_entity_poly.type
_entity_poly.pdbx_seq_one_letter_code
_entity_poly.pdbx_strand_id
1 'polypeptide(L)'
;MDKLAIKLNTAPKTTGLRPSNVNTKAGPRTRIVYSKPIKINHGQVFSKYKIVERIARNTVVIISSFYRCKHPDAKDLFDDYISSVIDAQKESVANQKAELVKALKQAEQKGFKFDLQGNPATIDIVISNPHVHQVADLLVNIDENIDMLTKLSVIDLINDDVYQQHEKFALYCIDYIDKSLTVLLQRLNKEFSFKPNKSVSKNNTSDVDFTKIKAFLKELHSDASTAVTG
;
A
#
# COMPACT_ATOMS: atom_id res chain seq x y z
N MET A 1 1.05 74.94 -2.00
CA MET A 1 1.85 73.70 -1.92
C MET A 1 0.90 72.53 -2.04
N ASP A 2 0.71 72.06 -3.26
CA ASP A 2 -0.12 70.90 -3.57
C ASP A 2 0.60 69.62 -3.10
N LYS A 3 0.00 68.91 -2.15
CA LYS A 3 0.43 67.55 -1.81
C LYS A 3 -0.28 66.59 -2.76
N LEU A 4 0.48 66.01 -3.68
CA LEU A 4 0.08 64.86 -4.50
C LEU A 4 -0.40 63.72 -3.60
N ALA A 5 -1.71 63.55 -3.47
CA ALA A 5 -2.31 62.40 -2.81
C ALA A 5 -2.40 61.24 -3.81
N ILE A 6 -1.45 60.31 -3.75
CA ILE A 6 -1.51 59.04 -4.47
C ILE A 6 -2.68 58.25 -3.89
N LYS A 7 -3.76 58.06 -4.66
CA LYS A 7 -4.83 57.11 -4.31
C LYS A 7 -4.30 55.68 -4.51
N LEU A 8 -3.84 55.06 -3.43
CA LEU A 8 -3.63 53.62 -3.39
C LEU A 8 -5.01 52.94 -3.42
N ASN A 9 -5.31 52.27 -4.53
CA ASN A 9 -6.44 51.35 -4.61
C ASN A 9 -6.27 50.28 -3.53
N THR A 10 -7.07 50.32 -2.48
CA THR A 10 -7.17 49.23 -1.50
C THR A 10 -7.99 48.11 -2.11
N ALA A 11 -7.41 47.40 -3.08
CA ALA A 11 -7.84 46.05 -3.39
C ALA A 11 -7.63 45.21 -2.11
N PRO A 12 -8.64 44.48 -1.61
CA PRO A 12 -8.44 43.62 -0.46
C PRO A 12 -7.35 42.61 -0.82
N LYS A 13 -6.27 42.58 -0.04
CA LYS A 13 -5.28 41.50 -0.09
C LYS A 13 -5.99 40.20 0.30
N THR A 14 -6.57 39.51 -0.68
CA THR A 14 -6.91 38.10 -0.51
C THR A 14 -5.58 37.35 -0.57
N THR A 15 -4.98 37.08 0.59
CA THR A 15 -4.15 35.89 0.70
C THR A 15 -5.05 34.75 0.24
N GLY A 16 -4.65 33.98 -0.78
CA GLY A 16 -5.46 32.92 -1.40
C GLY A 16 -5.83 31.75 -0.49
N LEU A 17 -5.86 31.98 0.83
CA LEU A 17 -6.22 31.04 1.87
C LEU A 17 -7.68 31.31 2.24
N ARG A 18 -8.59 30.54 1.65
CA ARG A 18 -9.96 30.46 2.16
C ARG A 18 -9.94 29.93 3.60
N PRO A 19 -10.69 30.53 4.53
CA PRO A 19 -10.99 29.89 5.81
C PRO A 19 -11.64 28.53 5.53
N SER A 20 -11.03 27.45 6.03
CA SER A 20 -11.65 26.14 5.99
C SER A 20 -12.83 26.15 6.96
N ASN A 21 -14.05 26.06 6.45
CA ASN A 21 -15.22 25.72 7.26
C ASN A 21 -15.11 24.25 7.69
N VAL A 22 -14.23 23.97 8.65
CA VAL A 22 -14.13 22.66 9.28
C VAL A 22 -15.28 22.57 10.27
N ASN A 23 -16.30 21.80 9.90
CA ASN A 23 -17.38 21.43 10.79
C ASN A 23 -16.80 20.56 11.91
N THR A 24 -16.67 21.11 13.12
CA THR A 24 -16.05 20.48 14.30
C THR A 24 -16.87 19.32 14.90
N LYS A 25 -18.02 18.97 14.29
CA LYS A 25 -18.79 17.75 14.64
C LYS A 25 -18.35 16.49 13.88
N ALA A 26 -17.42 16.59 12.93
CA ALA A 26 -16.81 15.41 12.32
C ALA A 26 -15.70 14.90 13.25
N GLY A 27 -15.80 13.63 13.68
CA GLY A 27 -14.74 12.96 14.44
C GLY A 27 -13.37 13.12 13.77
N PRO A 28 -12.27 13.03 14.54
CA PRO A 28 -10.94 13.35 14.05
C PRO A 28 -10.61 12.48 12.84
N ARG A 29 -10.44 13.12 11.67
CA ARG A 29 -9.81 12.47 10.51
C ARG A 29 -8.33 12.37 10.81
N THR A 30 -7.92 11.35 11.55
CA THR A 30 -6.50 10.95 11.64
C THR A 30 -6.07 10.38 10.31
N ARG A 31 -5.91 11.25 9.31
CA ARG A 31 -5.03 10.97 8.18
C ARG A 31 -3.63 11.01 8.78
N ILE A 32 -3.15 9.85 9.22
CA ILE A 32 -1.75 9.67 9.54
C ILE A 32 -1.02 9.97 8.23
N VAL A 33 -0.32 11.11 8.16
CA VAL A 33 0.50 11.49 7.01
C VAL A 33 1.89 11.77 7.57
N TYR A 34 2.75 10.77 7.52
CA TYR A 34 4.18 10.94 7.79
C TYR A 34 4.99 10.30 6.69
N SER A 35 6.21 10.79 6.48
CA SER A 35 7.18 10.12 5.60
C SER A 35 7.94 9.09 6.41
N LYS A 36 8.05 7.87 5.90
CA LYS A 36 8.92 6.82 6.44
C LYS A 36 10.10 6.63 5.48
N PRO A 37 11.34 6.95 5.89
CA PRO A 37 12.51 6.57 5.12
C PRO A 37 12.68 5.05 5.22
N ILE A 38 12.76 4.37 4.07
CA ILE A 38 13.14 2.97 3.96
C ILE A 38 14.43 2.84 3.17
N LYS A 39 15.21 1.79 3.48
CA LYS A 39 16.46 1.47 2.80
C LYS A 39 16.27 0.22 1.95
N ILE A 40 16.64 0.29 0.68
CA ILE A 40 16.52 -0.82 -0.28
C ILE A 40 17.86 -1.01 -0.98
N ASN A 41 18.37 -2.25 -0.97
CA ASN A 41 19.66 -2.58 -1.57
C ASN A 41 19.51 -2.99 -3.04
N HIS A 42 18.41 -3.64 -3.39
CA HIS A 42 18.25 -4.29 -4.69
C HIS A 42 17.44 -3.42 -5.65
N GLY A 43 17.99 -3.16 -6.85
CA GLY A 43 17.39 -2.27 -7.86
C GLY A 43 16.01 -2.74 -8.36
N GLN A 44 15.82 -4.06 -8.45
CA GLN A 44 14.54 -4.68 -8.79
C GLN A 44 13.47 -4.40 -7.73
N VAL A 45 13.84 -4.37 -6.45
CA VAL A 45 12.93 -4.02 -5.34
C VAL A 45 12.66 -2.52 -5.33
N PHE A 46 13.70 -1.70 -5.56
CA PHE A 46 13.58 -0.25 -5.69
C PHE A 46 12.53 0.14 -6.75
N SER A 47 12.48 -0.59 -7.87
CA SER A 47 11.50 -0.36 -8.93
C SER A 47 10.03 -0.48 -8.47
N LYS A 48 9.77 -1.23 -7.39
CA LYS A 48 8.43 -1.47 -6.83
C LYS A 48 7.90 -0.33 -5.98
N TYR A 49 8.73 0.66 -5.60
CA TYR A 49 8.26 1.82 -4.83
C TYR A 49 7.08 2.55 -5.49
N LYS A 50 7.08 2.70 -6.82
CA LYS A 50 5.96 3.32 -7.56
C LYS A 50 4.64 2.55 -7.41
N ILE A 51 4.72 1.25 -7.16
CA ILE A 51 3.56 0.40 -6.89
C ILE A 51 3.05 0.64 -5.47
N VAL A 52 3.94 0.78 -4.49
CA VAL A 52 3.54 1.16 -3.11
C VAL A 52 2.84 2.52 -3.09
N GLU A 53 3.32 3.50 -3.86
CA GLU A 53 2.61 4.79 -4.00
C GLU A 53 1.24 4.64 -4.66
N ARG A 54 1.12 3.76 -5.67
CA ARG A 54 -0.15 3.48 -6.34
C ARG A 54 -1.14 2.81 -5.38
N ILE A 55 -0.69 1.84 -4.59
CA ILE A 55 -1.45 1.23 -3.49
C ILE A 55 -1.92 2.32 -2.53
N ALA A 56 -1.04 3.21 -2.08
CA ALA A 56 -1.41 4.30 -1.19
C ALA A 56 -2.51 5.20 -1.77
N ARG A 57 -2.41 5.59 -3.04
CA ARG A 57 -3.44 6.37 -3.74
C ARG A 57 -4.76 5.61 -3.81
N ASN A 58 -4.74 4.34 -4.23
CA ASN A 58 -5.94 3.52 -4.40
C ASN A 58 -6.66 3.28 -3.07
N THR A 59 -5.92 2.95 -2.00
CA THR A 59 -6.46 2.77 -0.65
C THR A 59 -7.17 4.04 -0.16
N VAL A 60 -6.56 5.22 -0.36
CA VAL A 60 -7.19 6.50 0.01
C VAL A 60 -8.49 6.73 -0.77
N VAL A 61 -8.51 6.45 -2.07
CA VAL A 61 -9.70 6.61 -2.92
C VAL A 61 -10.83 5.68 -2.46
N ILE A 62 -10.51 4.42 -2.17
CA ILE A 62 -11.49 3.41 -1.75
C ILE A 62 -12.06 3.78 -0.38
N ILE A 63 -11.22 4.01 0.64
CA ILE A 63 -11.66 4.42 1.99
C ILE A 63 -12.52 5.69 1.92
N SER A 64 -12.08 6.69 1.16
CA SER A 64 -12.82 7.96 1.02
C SER A 64 -14.20 7.75 0.40
N SER A 65 -14.33 6.78 -0.50
CA SER A 65 -15.58 6.48 -1.17
C SER A 65 -16.51 5.67 -0.24
N PHE A 66 -15.98 4.71 0.53
CA PHE A 66 -16.73 3.98 1.56
C PHE A 66 -17.25 4.93 2.65
N TYR A 67 -16.44 5.90 3.08
CA TYR A 67 -16.87 6.94 4.04
C TYR A 67 -18.02 7.81 3.51
N ARG A 68 -18.00 8.15 2.22
CA ARG A 68 -19.07 8.96 1.59
C ARG A 68 -20.39 8.22 1.54
N CYS A 69 -20.38 6.89 1.55
CA CYS A 69 -21.61 6.09 1.61
C CYS A 69 -22.34 6.16 2.95
N LYS A 70 -21.70 6.66 4.03
CA LYS A 70 -22.29 6.84 5.37
C LYS A 70 -22.89 5.56 5.98
N HIS A 71 -22.50 4.38 5.51
CA HIS A 71 -22.87 3.11 6.12
C HIS A 71 -21.93 2.82 7.30
N PRO A 72 -22.44 2.38 8.46
CA PRO A 72 -21.62 2.17 9.66
C PRO A 72 -20.46 1.18 9.42
N ASP A 73 -20.75 0.06 8.75
CA ASP A 73 -19.77 -1.02 8.52
C ASP A 73 -18.82 -0.78 7.32
N ALA A 74 -18.99 0.32 6.57
CA ALA A 74 -18.30 0.53 5.29
C ALA A 74 -16.77 0.55 5.41
N LYS A 75 -16.27 1.16 6.48
CA LYS A 75 -14.83 1.28 6.73
C LYS A 75 -14.25 -0.09 7.11
N ASP A 76 -14.89 -0.75 8.05
CA ASP A 76 -14.39 -2.00 8.62
C ASP A 76 -14.39 -3.12 7.56
N LEU A 77 -15.39 -3.16 6.68
CA LEU A 77 -15.41 -4.10 5.54
C LEU A 77 -14.18 -3.96 4.63
N PHE A 78 -13.77 -2.73 4.32
CA PHE A 78 -12.58 -2.52 3.50
C PHE A 78 -11.30 -2.82 4.27
N ASP A 79 -11.21 -2.37 5.52
CA ASP A 79 -10.05 -2.60 6.38
C ASP A 79 -9.80 -4.10 6.56
N ASP A 80 -10.84 -4.89 6.85
CA ASP A 80 -10.75 -6.36 6.98
C ASP A 80 -10.25 -7.01 5.68
N TYR A 81 -10.83 -6.63 4.53
CA TYR A 81 -10.42 -7.16 3.25
C TYR A 81 -8.96 -6.84 2.93
N ILE A 82 -8.55 -5.57 3.01
CA ILE A 82 -7.18 -5.20 2.63
C ILE A 82 -6.14 -5.74 3.63
N SER A 83 -6.47 -5.80 4.93
CA SER A 83 -5.61 -6.46 5.91
C SER A 83 -5.45 -7.94 5.60
N SER A 84 -6.52 -8.67 5.26
CA SER A 84 -6.40 -10.08 4.86
C SER A 84 -5.48 -10.31 3.67
N VAL A 85 -5.59 -9.45 2.63
CA VAL A 85 -4.73 -9.54 1.44
C VAL A 85 -3.28 -9.26 1.79
N ILE A 86 -3.01 -8.20 2.58
CA ILE A 86 -1.64 -7.84 2.98
C ILE A 86 -1.03 -8.91 3.89
N ASP A 87 -1.78 -9.41 4.87
CA ASP A 87 -1.28 -10.37 5.84
C ASP A 87 -0.97 -11.72 5.19
N ALA A 88 -1.80 -12.18 4.24
CA ALA A 88 -1.49 -13.36 3.43
C ALA A 88 -0.17 -13.22 2.65
N GLN A 89 0.12 -12.03 2.10
CA GLN A 89 1.38 -11.78 1.41
C GLN A 89 2.57 -11.68 2.39
N LYS A 90 2.38 -11.09 3.57
CA LYS A 90 3.41 -11.08 4.61
C LYS A 90 3.76 -12.50 5.07
N GLU A 91 2.74 -13.34 5.28
CA GLU A 91 2.92 -14.74 5.66
C GLU A 91 3.71 -15.50 4.59
N SER A 92 3.34 -15.31 3.32
CA SER A 92 4.04 -15.90 2.17
C SER A 92 5.53 -15.51 2.13
N VAL A 93 5.85 -14.22 2.31
CA VAL A 93 7.23 -13.72 2.35
C VAL A 93 7.96 -14.20 3.61
N ALA A 94 7.28 -14.31 4.75
CA ALA A 94 7.85 -14.81 6.00
C ALA A 94 8.19 -16.31 5.93
N ASN A 95 7.36 -17.11 5.26
CA ASN A 95 7.61 -18.53 5.01
C ASN A 95 8.86 -18.72 4.14
N GLN A 96 8.95 -17.97 3.03
CA GLN A 96 10.15 -17.95 2.21
C GLN A 96 11.39 -17.53 3.02
N LYS A 97 11.26 -16.49 3.86
CA LYS A 97 12.36 -16.03 4.72
C LYS A 97 12.83 -17.12 5.69
N ALA A 98 11.91 -17.87 6.29
CA ALA A 98 12.25 -18.94 7.21
C ALA A 98 13.07 -20.04 6.53
N GLU A 99 12.73 -20.40 5.29
CA GLU A 99 13.48 -21.36 4.48
C GLU A 99 14.88 -20.84 4.12
N LEU A 100 14.97 -19.57 3.69
CA LEU A 100 16.23 -18.92 3.35
C LEU A 100 17.17 -18.80 4.55
N VAL A 101 16.65 -18.44 5.73
CA VAL A 101 17.43 -18.40 6.98
C VAL A 101 17.98 -19.77 7.32
N LYS A 102 17.20 -20.85 7.11
CA LYS A 102 17.67 -22.22 7.34
C LYS A 102 18.80 -22.59 6.36
N ALA A 103 18.65 -22.25 5.08
CA ALA A 103 19.66 -22.50 4.06
C ALA A 103 20.97 -21.73 4.33
N LEU A 104 20.87 -20.46 4.72
CA LEU A 104 22.04 -19.65 5.08
C LEU A 104 22.76 -20.20 6.31
N LYS A 105 22.05 -20.60 7.36
CA LYS A 105 22.66 -21.24 8.54
C LYS A 105 23.41 -22.52 8.18
N GLN A 106 22.88 -23.31 7.24
CA GLN A 106 23.58 -24.50 6.74
C GLN A 106 24.83 -24.15 5.94
N ALA A 107 24.82 -23.05 5.17
CA ALA A 107 26.01 -22.55 4.49
C ALA A 107 27.06 -22.03 5.48
N GLU A 108 26.66 -21.29 6.51
CA GLU A 108 27.56 -20.82 7.57
C GLU A 108 28.24 -21.99 8.30
N GLN A 109 27.51 -23.07 8.57
CA GLN A 109 28.07 -24.30 9.14
C GLN A 109 29.11 -24.99 8.23
N LYS A 110 29.03 -24.76 6.91
CA LYS A 110 30.02 -25.23 5.93
C LYS A 110 31.23 -24.28 5.79
N GLY A 111 31.25 -23.18 6.54
CA GLY A 111 32.36 -22.23 6.59
C GLY A 111 32.19 -20.98 5.74
N PHE A 112 31.04 -20.78 5.08
CA PHE A 112 30.77 -19.54 4.34
C PHE A 112 30.54 -18.36 5.29
N LYS A 113 30.95 -17.17 4.86
CA LYS A 113 30.70 -15.90 5.55
C LYS A 113 30.01 -14.94 4.60
N PHE A 114 28.99 -14.26 5.09
CA PHE A 114 28.20 -13.31 4.31
C PHE A 114 28.37 -11.91 4.90
N ASP A 115 29.01 -11.02 4.16
CA ASP A 115 29.08 -9.62 4.53
C ASP A 115 27.87 -8.85 3.96
N LEU A 116 27.50 -7.75 4.61
CA LEU A 116 26.53 -6.80 4.08
C LEU A 116 27.15 -6.11 2.85
N GLN A 117 26.63 -6.38 1.66
CA GLN A 117 27.06 -5.72 0.44
C GLN A 117 26.08 -4.63 0.02
N GLY A 118 26.61 -3.49 -0.42
CA GLY A 118 25.85 -2.45 -1.12
C GLY A 118 25.76 -1.11 -0.40
N ASN A 119 25.44 -0.08 -1.19
CA ASN A 119 25.02 1.23 -0.70
C ASN A 119 23.50 1.32 -0.87
N PRO A 120 22.69 1.14 0.20
CA PRO A 120 21.25 1.13 0.07
C PRO A 120 20.73 2.48 -0.43
N ALA A 121 19.82 2.43 -1.40
CA ALA A 121 19.04 3.59 -1.79
C ALA A 121 18.02 3.89 -0.67
N THR A 122 17.93 5.16 -0.28
CA THR A 122 16.90 5.61 0.66
C THR A 122 15.70 6.13 -0.11
N ILE A 123 14.51 5.63 0.23
CA ILE A 123 13.24 6.04 -0.36
C ILE A 123 12.33 6.55 0.76
N ASP A 124 11.75 7.73 0.54
CA ASP A 124 10.75 8.30 1.43
C ASP A 124 9.34 7.85 0.99
N ILE A 125 8.69 7.02 1.80
CA ILE A 125 7.31 6.58 1.55
C ILE A 125 6.34 7.38 2.41
N VAL A 126 5.39 8.05 1.75
CA VAL A 126 4.30 8.75 2.43
C VAL A 126 3.29 7.73 2.96
N ILE A 127 3.28 7.54 4.27
CA ILE A 127 2.31 6.71 4.97
C ILE A 127 1.04 7.51 5.14
N SER A 128 -0.03 7.11 4.45
CA SER A 128 -1.34 7.79 4.49
C SER A 128 -2.40 7.06 5.32
N ASN A 129 -2.13 5.81 5.68
CA ASN A 129 -2.96 4.92 6.50
C ASN A 129 -2.11 3.72 6.97
N PRO A 130 -2.58 2.93 7.96
CA PRO A 130 -1.85 1.77 8.48
C PRO A 130 -1.52 0.71 7.42
N HIS A 131 -2.39 0.47 6.44
CA HIS A 131 -2.16 -0.53 5.38
C HIS A 131 -0.96 -0.16 4.50
N VAL A 132 -0.75 1.12 4.22
CA VAL A 132 0.42 1.59 3.47
C VAL A 132 1.72 1.40 4.25
N HIS A 133 1.67 1.56 5.59
CA HIS A 133 2.81 1.24 6.43
C HIS A 133 3.17 -0.25 6.31
N GLN A 134 2.18 -1.12 6.42
CA GLN A 134 2.38 -2.56 6.31
C GLN A 134 2.93 -2.99 4.94
N VAL A 135 2.50 -2.34 3.85
CA VAL A 135 3.04 -2.58 2.51
C VAL A 135 4.48 -2.07 2.37
N ALA A 136 4.81 -0.94 2.99
CA ALA A 136 6.20 -0.45 3.04
C ALA A 136 7.10 -1.41 3.81
N ASP A 137 6.63 -1.99 4.91
CA ASP A 137 7.36 -3.01 5.68
C ASP A 137 7.54 -4.30 4.88
N LEU A 138 6.49 -4.73 4.15
CA LEU A 138 6.58 -5.87 3.25
C LEU A 138 7.65 -5.66 2.17
N LEU A 139 7.77 -4.46 1.62
CA LEU A 139 8.81 -4.13 0.63
C LEU A 139 10.23 -4.30 1.19
N VAL A 140 10.45 -3.91 2.45
CA VAL A 140 11.74 -4.13 3.13
C VAL A 140 12.00 -5.61 3.33
N ASN A 141 11.00 -6.39 3.77
CA ASN A 141 11.16 -7.84 3.93
C ASN A 141 11.46 -8.55 2.59
N ILE A 142 10.91 -8.06 1.48
CA ILE A 142 11.23 -8.58 0.14
C ILE A 142 12.68 -8.27 -0.24
N ASP A 143 13.18 -7.06 0.07
CA ASP A 143 14.61 -6.72 -0.12
C ASP A 143 15.53 -7.65 0.66
N GLU A 144 15.17 -7.95 1.91
CA GLU A 144 15.91 -8.90 2.74
C GLU A 144 15.88 -10.33 2.17
N ASN A 145 14.75 -10.81 1.66
CA ASN A 145 14.69 -12.13 1.05
C ASN A 145 15.55 -12.21 -0.22
N ILE A 146 15.56 -11.15 -1.03
CA ILE A 146 16.39 -11.08 -2.24
C ILE A 146 17.88 -10.99 -1.89
N ASP A 147 18.25 -10.29 -0.81
CA ASP A 147 19.61 -10.31 -0.27
C ASP A 147 20.04 -11.75 0.09
N MET A 148 19.18 -12.48 0.81
CA MET A 148 19.45 -13.87 1.18
C MET A 148 19.57 -14.79 -0.04
N LEU A 149 18.69 -14.65 -1.03
CA LEU A 149 18.76 -15.39 -2.29
C LEU A 149 20.08 -15.11 -3.03
N THR A 150 20.49 -13.83 -3.08
CA THR A 150 21.72 -13.42 -3.75
C THR A 150 22.93 -14.04 -3.07
N LYS A 151 22.97 -14.03 -1.74
CA LYS A 151 24.01 -14.69 -0.94
C LYS A 151 24.11 -16.19 -1.23
N LEU A 152 22.97 -16.88 -1.32
CA LEU A 152 22.93 -18.32 -1.63
C LEU A 152 23.34 -18.63 -3.07
N SER A 153 23.00 -17.76 -4.03
CA SER A 153 23.36 -17.90 -5.43
C SER A 153 24.85 -17.68 -5.66
N VAL A 154 25.46 -16.67 -5.03
CA VAL A 154 26.89 -16.35 -5.17
C VAL A 154 27.81 -17.48 -4.68
N ILE A 155 27.34 -18.31 -3.75
CA ILE A 155 28.09 -19.48 -3.26
C ILE A 155 27.70 -20.79 -3.99
N ASP A 156 26.96 -20.68 -5.10
CA ASP A 156 26.46 -21.80 -5.91
C ASP A 156 25.60 -22.81 -5.12
N LEU A 157 24.94 -22.38 -4.03
CA LEU A 157 24.04 -23.27 -3.26
C LEU A 157 22.66 -23.39 -3.92
N ILE A 158 22.25 -22.37 -4.67
CA ILE A 158 21.07 -22.39 -5.54
C ILE A 158 21.49 -22.03 -6.95
N ASN A 159 20.80 -22.60 -7.95
CA ASN A 159 21.01 -22.24 -9.35
C ASN A 159 20.17 -21.02 -9.74
N ASP A 160 20.45 -20.50 -10.94
CA ASP A 160 19.77 -19.31 -11.48
C ASP A 160 18.26 -19.49 -11.60
N ASP A 161 17.78 -20.69 -11.95
CA ASP A 161 16.36 -20.97 -12.10
C ASP A 161 15.62 -20.85 -10.75
N VAL A 162 16.19 -21.43 -9.69
CA VAL A 162 15.66 -21.34 -8.33
C VAL A 162 15.71 -19.89 -7.85
N TYR A 163 16.82 -19.18 -8.10
CA TYR A 163 16.92 -17.77 -7.77
C TYR A 163 15.80 -16.94 -8.42
N GLN A 164 15.65 -17.05 -9.75
CA GLN A 164 14.66 -16.27 -10.51
C GLN A 164 13.23 -16.60 -10.09
N GLN A 165 12.93 -17.87 -9.81
CA GLN A 165 11.60 -18.29 -9.34
C GLN A 165 11.26 -17.62 -8.00
N HIS A 166 12.17 -17.69 -7.03
CA HIS A 166 11.96 -17.14 -5.69
C HIS A 166 11.99 -15.61 -5.66
N GLU A 167 12.83 -14.98 -6.49
CA GLU A 167 12.84 -13.53 -6.69
C GLU A 167 11.50 -13.05 -7.28
N LYS A 168 11.05 -13.69 -8.36
CA LYS A 168 9.78 -13.34 -9.02
C LYS A 168 8.60 -13.51 -8.08
N PHE A 169 8.59 -14.59 -7.28
CA PHE A 169 7.59 -14.81 -6.23
C PHE A 169 7.56 -13.64 -5.23
N ALA A 170 8.72 -13.29 -4.65
CA ALA A 170 8.80 -12.24 -3.65
C ALA A 170 8.34 -10.87 -4.20
N LEU A 171 8.76 -10.52 -5.42
CA LEU A 171 8.35 -9.30 -6.09
C LEU A 171 6.86 -9.28 -6.45
N TYR A 172 6.29 -10.43 -6.79
CA TYR A 172 4.87 -10.57 -7.14
C TYR A 172 3.94 -10.30 -5.94
N CYS A 173 4.38 -10.51 -4.70
CA CYS A 173 3.56 -10.22 -3.52
C CYS A 173 3.07 -8.76 -3.48
N ILE A 174 3.90 -7.78 -3.86
CA ILE A 174 3.49 -6.37 -3.93
C ILE A 174 2.56 -6.13 -5.13
N ASP A 175 2.86 -6.74 -6.28
CA ASP A 175 2.02 -6.64 -7.48
C ASP A 175 0.61 -7.21 -7.23
N TYR A 176 0.52 -8.29 -6.45
CA TYR A 176 -0.73 -8.94 -6.09
C TYR A 176 -1.64 -8.03 -5.26
N ILE A 177 -1.09 -7.30 -4.28
CA ILE A 177 -1.84 -6.33 -3.48
C ILE A 177 -2.40 -5.22 -4.37
N ASP A 178 -1.57 -4.67 -5.26
CA ASP A 178 -2.00 -3.63 -6.18
C ASP A 178 -3.06 -4.12 -7.18
N LYS A 179 -2.90 -5.34 -7.71
CA LYS A 179 -3.88 -5.98 -8.58
C LYS A 179 -5.21 -6.20 -7.86
N SER A 180 -5.16 -6.67 -6.61
CA SER A 180 -6.35 -6.90 -5.77
C SER A 180 -7.13 -5.61 -5.53
N LEU A 181 -6.43 -4.52 -5.17
CA LEU A 181 -7.03 -3.19 -5.03
C LEU A 181 -7.60 -2.66 -6.36
N THR A 182 -6.91 -2.89 -7.47
CA THR A 182 -7.37 -2.49 -8.81
C THR A 182 -8.64 -3.23 -9.21
N VAL A 183 -8.69 -4.54 -9.00
CA VAL A 183 -9.87 -5.38 -9.25
C VAL A 183 -11.03 -4.93 -8.36
N LEU A 184 -10.78 -4.72 -7.07
CA LEU A 184 -11.79 -4.21 -6.13
C LEU A 184 -12.37 -2.89 -6.63
N LEU A 185 -11.52 -1.92 -6.99
CA LEU A 185 -11.97 -0.61 -7.46
C LEU A 185 -12.79 -0.72 -8.76
N GLN A 186 -12.40 -1.59 -9.69
CA GLN A 186 -13.13 -1.84 -10.94
C GLN A 186 -14.50 -2.46 -10.68
N ARG A 187 -14.59 -3.49 -9.83
CA ARG A 187 -15.84 -4.18 -9.51
C ARG A 187 -16.78 -3.29 -8.70
N LEU A 188 -16.26 -2.53 -7.72
CA LEU A 188 -17.03 -1.49 -7.00
C LEU A 188 -17.68 -0.50 -7.97
N ASN A 189 -16.93 0.01 -8.96
CA ASN A 189 -17.47 0.96 -9.94
C ASN A 189 -18.50 0.33 -10.89
N LYS A 190 -18.22 -0.88 -11.42
CA LYS A 190 -19.06 -1.53 -12.43
C LYS A 190 -20.32 -2.18 -11.86
N GLU A 191 -20.20 -2.91 -10.76
CA GLU A 191 -21.26 -3.79 -10.23
C GLU A 191 -22.08 -3.12 -9.12
N PHE A 192 -21.47 -2.18 -8.40
CA PHE A 192 -22.07 -1.58 -7.20
C PHE A 192 -22.34 -0.08 -7.34
N SER A 193 -22.23 0.46 -8.56
CA SER A 193 -22.40 1.89 -8.88
C SER A 193 -21.57 2.83 -8.00
N PHE A 194 -20.48 2.31 -7.42
CA PHE A 194 -19.64 3.03 -6.51
C PHE A 194 -18.74 3.98 -7.32
N LYS A 195 -19.17 5.23 -7.45
CA LYS A 195 -18.45 6.24 -8.24
C LYS A 195 -17.40 6.95 -7.37
N PRO A 196 -16.12 6.56 -7.41
CA PRO A 196 -15.08 7.26 -6.68
C PRO A 196 -15.07 8.75 -7.04
N ASN A 197 -14.82 9.60 -6.04
CA ASN A 197 -14.72 11.06 -6.15
C ASN A 197 -16.01 11.86 -6.40
N LYS A 198 -17.15 11.24 -6.75
CA LYS A 198 -18.43 11.97 -6.77
C LYS A 198 -18.99 12.14 -5.35
N SER A 199 -19.63 13.28 -5.09
CA SER A 199 -20.37 13.49 -3.85
C SER A 199 -21.59 12.57 -3.89
N VAL A 200 -21.54 11.47 -3.16
CA VAL A 200 -22.73 10.65 -2.93
C VAL A 200 -23.45 11.29 -1.73
N SER A 201 -24.60 11.90 -1.99
CA SER A 201 -25.46 12.42 -0.91
C SER A 201 -26.16 11.25 -0.23
N LYS A 202 -26.69 11.44 0.99
CA LYS A 202 -27.51 10.41 1.68
C LYS A 202 -28.66 9.87 0.80
N ASN A 203 -29.10 10.66 -0.17
CA ASN A 203 -30.22 10.37 -1.06
C ASN A 203 -29.82 9.52 -2.28
N ASN A 204 -28.52 9.40 -2.59
CA ASN A 204 -27.99 8.56 -3.68
C ASN A 204 -27.19 7.36 -3.17
N THR A 205 -27.06 7.22 -1.84
CA THR A 205 -26.43 6.06 -1.19
C THR A 205 -27.39 4.91 -0.92
N SER A 206 -28.71 5.15 -1.06
CA SER A 206 -29.75 4.11 -1.00
C SER A 206 -29.59 3.04 -2.08
N ASP A 207 -28.89 3.37 -3.18
CA ASP A 207 -28.67 2.46 -4.32
C ASP A 207 -27.42 1.58 -4.16
N VAL A 208 -26.60 1.83 -3.13
CA VAL A 208 -25.39 1.04 -2.85
C VAL A 208 -25.77 -0.14 -1.96
N ASP A 209 -25.83 -1.33 -2.57
CA ASP A 209 -26.17 -2.58 -1.89
C ASP A 209 -24.98 -3.10 -1.06
N PHE A 210 -24.89 -2.64 0.19
CA PHE A 210 -23.84 -3.04 1.14
C PHE A 210 -23.88 -4.52 1.49
N THR A 211 -25.04 -5.18 1.40
CA THR A 211 -25.14 -6.62 1.61
C THR A 211 -24.42 -7.37 0.50
N LYS A 212 -24.58 -6.96 -0.76
CA LYS A 212 -23.83 -7.55 -1.87
C LYS A 212 -22.34 -7.21 -1.83
N ILE A 213 -21.96 -5.98 -1.45
CA ILE A 213 -20.54 -5.62 -1.27
C ILE A 213 -19.91 -6.51 -0.19
N LYS A 214 -20.60 -6.74 0.94
CA LYS A 214 -20.14 -7.61 2.01
C LYS A 214 -20.00 -9.06 1.54
N ALA A 215 -20.95 -9.57 0.77
CA ALA A 215 -20.85 -10.91 0.18
C ALA A 215 -19.67 -11.03 -0.80
N PHE A 216 -19.49 -10.04 -1.66
CA PHE A 216 -18.41 -9.97 -2.62
C PHE A 216 -17.02 -9.88 -1.96
N LEU A 217 -16.86 -9.06 -0.91
CA LEU A 217 -15.60 -8.99 -0.17
C LEU A 217 -15.27 -10.30 0.55
N LYS A 218 -16.30 -11.02 1.04
CA LYS A 218 -16.12 -12.36 1.61
C LYS A 218 -15.71 -13.40 0.56
N GLU A 219 -16.29 -13.36 -0.63
CA GLU A 219 -15.90 -14.22 -1.76
C GLU A 219 -14.43 -14.00 -2.15
N LEU A 220 -14.00 -12.74 -2.26
CA LEU A 220 -12.59 -12.42 -2.54
C LEU A 220 -11.64 -12.88 -1.43
N HIS A 221 -12.10 -12.88 -0.17
CA HIS A 221 -11.31 -13.37 0.96
C HIS A 221 -11.11 -14.90 0.89
N SER A 222 -12.09 -15.67 0.42
CA SER A 222 -11.93 -17.12 0.20
C SER A 222 -10.99 -17.44 -0.97
N ASP A 223 -10.98 -16.61 -2.02
CA ASP A 223 -10.09 -16.78 -3.16
C ASP A 223 -8.63 -16.40 -2.84
N ALA A 224 -8.43 -15.36 -2.01
CA ALA A 224 -7.10 -14.98 -1.56
C ALA A 224 -6.44 -16.05 -0.68
N SER A 225 -7.23 -16.79 0.10
CA SER A 225 -6.73 -17.89 0.94
C SER A 225 -6.34 -19.15 0.15
N THR A 226 -6.96 -19.38 -1.01
CA THR A 226 -6.69 -20.56 -1.86
C THR A 226 -5.50 -20.34 -2.80
N ALA A 227 -5.23 -19.09 -3.18
CA ALA A 227 -4.04 -18.72 -3.96
C ALA A 227 -2.70 -18.86 -3.21
N VAL A 228 -2.73 -19.00 -1.88
CA VAL A 228 -1.52 -19.19 -1.03
C VAL A 228 -1.10 -20.66 -0.95
N THR A 229 -2.00 -21.59 -1.26
CA THR A 229 -1.77 -23.04 -1.16
C THR A 229 -1.52 -23.75 -2.49
N GLY A 230 -1.49 -22.99 -3.60
CA GLY A 230 -1.40 -23.51 -4.97
C GLY A 230 -0.05 -23.31 -5.64
#